data_AF-A0A2E0XYE6-F1
#
_entry.id   AF-A0A2E0XYE6-F1
#
_cell.length_a   1.000
_cell.length_b   1.000
_cell.length_c   1.000
_cell.angle_alpha   90.00
_cell.angle_beta   90.00
_cell.angle_gamma   90.00
#
_symmetry.space_group_name_H-M   'P 1'
#
loop_
_entity.id
_entity.type
_entity.pdbx_description
1 polymer ?
#
loop_
_entity_poly.entity_id
_entity_poly.type
_entity_poly.pdbx_seq_one_letter_code
_entity_poly.pdbx_strand_id
1 'polypeptide(L)'
;MIRTLTVVTCIAGASTAAIASTSNFQSTTNSLGGSAYQLVDPFDILYSGANFYIDWDNDNSPDSVVPVGAPDTLGAYLDPEHYTLDFGTDMKPYFMGSDLSLADSVEWRLSYVLTPGTTDLYSTILSGTSTDNGDGTWTLDITDGLEWPVSGMPENDLGIPEGTHIAAEIADFSSFTWDGETLTANVIPAPAAMSLLAMAGLATRRRRRN
;
A
#
# COMPACT_ATOMS: atom_id res chain seq x y z
N MET A 1 -10.16 36.61 -59.96
CA MET A 1 -10.95 35.46 -59.45
C MET A 1 -9.99 34.59 -58.64
N ILE A 2 -9.92 34.82 -57.32
CA ILE A 2 -9.03 34.10 -56.40
C ILE A 2 -9.95 33.58 -55.30
N ARG A 3 -10.04 32.24 -55.17
CA ARG A 3 -10.83 31.58 -54.13
C ARG A 3 -9.91 31.32 -52.93
N THR A 4 -10.13 32.05 -51.84
CA THR A 4 -9.50 31.78 -50.55
C THR A 4 -10.23 30.61 -49.90
N LEU A 5 -9.52 29.49 -49.70
CA LEU A 5 -10.02 28.31 -48.99
C LEU A 5 -9.71 28.48 -47.50
N THR A 6 -10.72 28.81 -46.68
CA THR A 6 -10.59 28.82 -45.22
C THR A 6 -10.77 27.40 -44.72
N VAL A 7 -9.69 26.76 -44.29
CA VAL A 7 -9.75 25.51 -43.55
C VAL A 7 -10.06 25.86 -42.09
N VAL A 8 -11.29 25.57 -41.66
CA VAL A 8 -11.66 25.59 -40.24
C VAL A 8 -11.25 24.25 -39.66
N THR A 9 -10.11 24.23 -38.97
CA THR A 9 -9.69 23.07 -38.18
C THR A 9 -10.47 23.09 -36.87
N CYS A 10 -11.53 22.30 -36.79
CA CYS A 10 -12.19 21.98 -35.53
C CYS A 10 -11.23 21.10 -34.70
N ILE A 11 -10.53 21.71 -33.74
CA ILE A 11 -9.89 20.94 -32.67
C ILE A 11 -11.02 20.42 -31.79
N ALA A 12 -11.43 19.18 -32.06
CA ALA A 12 -12.22 18.41 -31.10
C ALA A 12 -11.32 18.20 -29.89
N GLY A 13 -11.47 19.05 -28.88
CA GLY A 13 -10.92 18.79 -27.55
C GLY A 13 -11.59 17.53 -27.03
N ALA A 14 -10.92 16.39 -27.16
CA ALA A 14 -11.23 15.22 -26.38
C ALA A 14 -10.99 15.60 -24.92
N SER A 15 -12.04 16.04 -24.25
CA SER A 15 -12.11 16.01 -22.80
C SER A 15 -12.09 14.54 -22.41
N THR A 16 -10.89 13.99 -22.20
CA THR A 16 -10.75 12.80 -21.37
C THR A 16 -11.20 13.25 -19.99
N ALA A 17 -12.45 12.92 -19.62
CA ALA A 17 -12.85 12.95 -18.24
C ALA A 17 -11.79 12.18 -17.46
N ALA A 18 -11.21 12.82 -16.43
CA ALA A 18 -10.40 12.10 -15.46
C ALA A 18 -11.29 11.00 -14.91
N ILE A 19 -11.00 9.75 -15.26
CA ILE A 19 -11.60 8.61 -14.60
C ILE A 19 -11.12 8.75 -13.16
N ALA A 20 -12.04 8.97 -12.22
CA ALA A 20 -11.74 8.81 -10.81
C ALA A 20 -11.17 7.39 -10.69
N SER A 21 -9.88 7.28 -10.38
CA SER A 21 -9.29 5.98 -10.10
C SER A 21 -9.90 5.52 -8.78
N THR A 22 -10.95 4.71 -8.85
CA THR A 22 -11.36 3.93 -7.69
C THR A 22 -10.19 3.01 -7.38
N SER A 23 -9.58 3.13 -6.19
CA SER A 23 -8.78 2.02 -5.68
C SER A 23 -9.65 0.77 -5.74
N ASN A 24 -9.03 -0.37 -6.04
CA ASN A 24 -9.69 -1.65 -6.01
C ASN A 24 -8.83 -2.56 -5.14
N PHE A 25 -9.36 -2.93 -3.98
CA PHE A 25 -8.75 -3.97 -3.18
C PHE A 25 -9.62 -5.22 -3.26
N GLN A 26 -9.25 -6.09 -4.20
CA GLN A 26 -9.78 -7.43 -4.30
C GLN A 26 -8.68 -8.33 -4.83
N SER A 27 -8.33 -9.36 -4.08
CA SER A 27 -7.37 -10.36 -4.52
C SER A 27 -7.83 -11.75 -4.10
N THR A 28 -7.82 -12.67 -5.06
CA THR A 28 -7.95 -14.10 -4.74
C THR A 28 -6.68 -14.59 -4.04
N THR A 29 -6.81 -15.71 -3.33
CA THR A 29 -5.73 -16.25 -2.51
C THR A 29 -5.47 -17.72 -2.82
N ASN A 30 -4.19 -18.09 -2.81
CA ASN A 30 -3.73 -19.48 -2.92
C ASN A 30 -3.23 -19.95 -1.56
N SER A 31 -3.76 -21.06 -1.05
CA SER A 31 -3.26 -21.61 0.22
C SER A 31 -1.79 -22.05 0.10
N LEU A 32 -0.97 -21.60 1.04
CA LEU A 32 0.41 -22.04 1.25
C LEU A 32 0.51 -23.12 2.35
N GLY A 33 -0.62 -23.45 2.99
CA GLY A 33 -0.69 -24.29 4.18
C GLY A 33 -0.49 -23.49 5.48
N GLY A 34 -0.78 -24.11 6.62
CA GLY A 34 -0.50 -23.53 7.95
C GLY A 34 -1.19 -22.18 8.22
N SER A 35 -2.41 -21.98 7.70
CA SER A 35 -3.15 -20.71 7.79
C SER A 35 -2.48 -19.52 7.08
N ALA A 36 -1.63 -19.79 6.09
CA ALA A 36 -1.03 -18.78 5.23
C ALA A 36 -1.53 -18.91 3.77
N TYR A 37 -1.64 -17.77 3.11
CA TYR A 37 -2.22 -17.63 1.79
C TYR A 37 -1.46 -16.57 0.98
N GLN A 38 -1.10 -16.89 -0.25
CA GLN A 38 -0.50 -15.96 -1.20
C GLN A 38 -1.58 -15.18 -1.94
N LEU A 39 -1.41 -13.86 -2.10
CA LEU A 39 -2.27 -13.06 -2.97
C LEU A 39 -1.97 -13.33 -4.45
N VAL A 40 -2.99 -13.25 -5.30
CA VAL A 40 -2.88 -13.63 -6.72
C VAL A 40 -3.10 -12.46 -7.67
N ASP A 41 -4.00 -11.55 -7.32
CA ASP A 41 -4.37 -10.43 -8.17
C ASP A 41 -3.74 -9.12 -7.68
N PRO A 42 -3.24 -8.25 -8.58
CA PRO A 42 -2.79 -6.92 -8.24
C PRO A 42 -3.89 -6.10 -7.56
N PHE A 43 -3.50 -5.20 -6.67
CA PHE A 43 -4.41 -4.35 -5.92
C PHE A 43 -3.83 -2.95 -5.76
N ASP A 44 -4.70 -1.99 -5.46
CA ASP A 44 -4.31 -0.61 -5.18
C ASP A 44 -4.77 -0.19 -3.79
N ILE A 45 -3.97 0.66 -3.13
CA ILE A 45 -4.32 1.31 -1.87
C ILE A 45 -4.23 2.83 -2.07
N LEU A 46 -5.27 3.56 -1.66
CA LEU A 46 -5.23 5.02 -1.63
C LEU A 46 -4.63 5.48 -0.29
N TYR A 47 -3.52 6.20 -0.33
CA TYR A 47 -2.91 6.78 0.86
C TYR A 47 -3.28 8.24 1.03
N SER A 48 -3.50 8.62 2.29
CA SER A 48 -3.54 10.00 2.75
C SER A 48 -2.16 10.63 2.56
N GLY A 49 -2.08 11.69 1.75
CA GLY A 49 -0.85 12.47 1.59
C GLY A 49 -0.56 13.42 2.76
N ALA A 50 -1.41 13.43 3.78
CA ALA A 50 -1.39 14.43 4.83
C ALA A 50 -0.17 14.28 5.74
N ASN A 51 0.15 13.07 6.17
CA ASN A 51 1.14 12.80 7.23
C ASN A 51 1.99 11.57 6.93
N PHE A 52 3.20 11.54 7.49
CA PHE A 52 3.91 10.31 7.81
C PHE A 52 3.83 10.01 9.29
N TYR A 53 3.75 8.73 9.61
CA TYR A 53 3.77 8.20 10.96
C TYR A 53 5.11 7.52 11.16
N ILE A 54 5.83 7.85 12.22
CA ILE A 54 7.18 7.33 12.45
C ILE A 54 7.16 6.49 13.72
N ASP A 55 7.72 5.30 13.60
CA ASP A 55 7.99 4.37 14.69
C ASP A 55 9.52 4.33 14.89
N TRP A 56 9.97 4.79 16.05
CA TRP A 56 11.39 4.93 16.37
C TRP A 56 11.96 3.71 17.08
N ASP A 57 11.14 2.96 17.80
CA ASP A 57 11.58 1.82 18.59
C ASP A 57 11.18 0.45 18.00
N ASN A 58 10.51 0.47 16.85
CA ASN A 58 10.04 -0.67 16.10
C ASN A 58 9.04 -1.54 16.88
N ASP A 59 8.08 -0.89 17.54
CA ASP A 59 6.95 -1.55 18.22
C ASP A 59 5.67 -1.61 17.38
N ASN A 60 5.75 -1.23 16.10
CA ASN A 60 4.63 -1.21 15.16
C ASN A 60 3.49 -0.27 15.61
N SER A 61 3.82 0.76 16.37
CA SER A 61 2.96 1.86 16.79
C SER A 61 3.63 3.21 16.46
N PRO A 62 2.90 4.22 15.96
CA PRO A 62 3.49 5.53 15.72
C PRO A 62 3.91 6.26 17.01
N ASP A 63 5.18 6.61 17.10
CA ASP A 63 5.71 7.51 18.13
C ASP A 63 5.50 8.99 17.79
N SER A 64 5.49 9.30 16.50
CA SER A 64 5.41 10.68 16.04
C SER A 64 4.75 10.80 14.67
N VAL A 65 4.22 11.99 14.40
CA VAL A 65 3.53 12.33 13.17
C VAL A 65 4.21 13.54 12.54
N VAL A 66 4.58 13.41 11.26
CA VAL A 66 5.19 14.49 10.47
C VAL A 66 4.19 14.94 9.40
N PRO A 67 3.65 16.16 9.48
CA PRO A 67 2.79 16.71 8.45
C PRO A 67 3.57 16.91 7.15
N VAL A 68 3.08 16.32 6.07
CA VAL A 68 3.63 16.46 4.71
C VAL A 68 2.77 17.44 3.91
N GLY A 69 1.45 17.33 4.04
CA GLY A 69 0.50 18.16 3.28
C GLY A 69 0.54 17.88 1.77
N ALA A 70 0.90 16.66 1.38
CA ALA A 70 0.82 16.19 0.01
C ALA A 70 -0.62 15.79 -0.34
N PRO A 71 -0.98 15.76 -1.64
CA PRO A 71 -2.25 15.17 -2.06
C PRO A 71 -2.25 13.65 -1.84
N ASP A 72 -3.44 13.09 -1.68
CA ASP A 72 -3.63 11.64 -1.64
C ASP A 72 -3.08 10.98 -2.89
N THR A 73 -2.46 9.82 -2.71
CA THR A 73 -1.73 9.13 -3.76
C THR A 73 -2.14 7.66 -3.80
N LEU A 74 -2.34 7.14 -5.01
CA LEU A 74 -2.65 5.73 -5.22
C LEU A 74 -1.36 4.93 -5.35
N GLY A 75 -1.14 3.95 -4.47
CA GLY A 75 -0.07 2.96 -4.61
C GLY A 75 -0.58 1.70 -5.28
N ALA A 76 0.17 1.24 -6.29
CA ALA A 76 -0.13 0.02 -7.02
C ALA A 76 0.79 -1.12 -6.59
N TYR A 77 0.19 -2.26 -6.25
CA TYR A 77 0.87 -3.49 -5.85
C TYR A 77 0.78 -4.50 -7.00
N LEU A 78 1.82 -4.51 -7.84
CA LEU A 78 1.79 -5.20 -9.14
C LEU A 78 2.31 -6.64 -9.10
N ASP A 79 3.01 -7.01 -8.04
CA ASP A 79 3.61 -8.34 -7.84
C ASP A 79 2.94 -9.05 -6.64
N PRO A 80 1.63 -9.37 -6.73
CA PRO A 80 0.84 -9.91 -5.61
C PRO A 80 1.39 -11.22 -5.06
N GLU A 81 2.13 -11.98 -5.87
CA GLU A 81 2.76 -13.24 -5.48
C GLU A 81 3.81 -13.08 -4.37
N HIS A 82 4.29 -11.86 -4.13
CA HIS A 82 5.19 -11.50 -3.05
C HIS A 82 4.45 -11.14 -1.75
N TYR A 83 3.12 -11.19 -1.72
CA TYR A 83 2.34 -10.89 -0.53
C TYR A 83 1.68 -12.14 0.04
N THR A 84 1.99 -12.42 1.30
CA THR A 84 1.43 -13.53 2.06
C THR A 84 0.56 -12.97 3.17
N LEU A 85 -0.73 -13.35 3.14
CA LEU A 85 -1.68 -13.18 4.23
C LEU A 85 -1.57 -14.40 5.16
N ASP A 86 -1.28 -14.19 6.43
CA ASP A 86 -1.23 -15.27 7.42
C ASP A 86 -2.00 -14.93 8.69
N PHE A 87 -2.53 -15.99 9.30
CA PHE A 87 -3.37 -15.96 10.49
C PHE A 87 -2.74 -16.79 11.60
N GLY A 88 -2.87 -16.34 12.84
CA GLY A 88 -2.33 -17.05 13.98
C GLY A 88 -2.61 -16.37 15.31
N THR A 89 -2.08 -16.97 16.36
CA THR A 89 -2.05 -16.37 17.70
C THR A 89 -0.63 -15.95 18.02
N ASP A 90 -0.45 -14.83 18.71
CA ASP A 90 0.86 -14.34 19.16
C ASP A 90 1.86 -14.04 18.02
N MET A 91 1.37 -13.67 16.83
CA MET A 91 2.25 -13.30 15.73
C MET A 91 2.84 -11.91 15.94
N LYS A 92 4.11 -11.74 15.59
CA LYS A 92 4.76 -10.42 15.57
C LYS A 92 4.89 -9.90 14.14
N PRO A 93 4.64 -8.60 13.88
CA PRO A 93 5.00 -7.98 12.62
C PRO A 93 6.50 -8.13 12.32
N TYR A 94 6.87 -8.03 11.04
CA TYR A 94 8.26 -8.03 10.59
C TYR A 94 8.62 -6.70 9.97
N PHE A 95 9.88 -6.31 10.08
CA PHE A 95 10.42 -5.18 9.34
C PHE A 95 11.82 -5.52 8.85
N MET A 96 12.03 -5.38 7.54
CA MET A 96 13.32 -5.58 6.86
C MET A 96 14.08 -6.86 7.26
N GLY A 97 13.37 -7.97 7.41
CA GLY A 97 13.91 -9.31 7.69
C GLY A 97 14.08 -9.65 9.17
N SER A 98 13.60 -8.80 10.09
CA SER A 98 13.59 -9.07 11.53
C SER A 98 12.17 -8.95 12.07
N ASP A 99 11.83 -9.75 13.08
CA ASP A 99 10.58 -9.61 13.81
C ASP A 99 10.62 -8.37 14.72
N LEU A 100 9.48 -7.70 14.83
CA LEU A 100 9.29 -6.57 15.74
C LEU A 100 8.96 -7.10 17.13
N SER A 101 9.99 -7.54 17.85
CA SER A 101 9.84 -8.18 19.16
C SER A 101 9.19 -7.30 20.25
N LEU A 102 9.24 -5.97 20.08
CA LEU A 102 8.60 -5.00 20.98
C LEU A 102 7.13 -4.74 20.63
N ALA A 103 6.71 -5.08 19.41
CA ALA A 103 5.34 -4.90 18.98
C ALA A 103 4.40 -5.81 19.74
N ASP A 104 3.16 -5.37 19.90
CA ASP A 104 2.08 -6.23 20.37
C ASP A 104 1.83 -7.40 19.41
N SER A 105 1.19 -8.44 19.93
CA SER A 105 0.83 -9.59 19.11
C SER A 105 -0.37 -9.27 18.23
N VAL A 106 -0.34 -9.75 16.99
CA VAL A 106 -1.43 -9.59 16.00
C VAL A 106 -2.05 -10.95 15.66
N GLU A 107 -3.29 -10.92 15.16
CA GLU A 107 -4.04 -12.12 14.78
C GLU A 107 -3.94 -12.44 13.29
N TRP A 108 -3.71 -11.40 12.48
CA TRP A 108 -3.43 -11.52 11.06
C TRP A 108 -2.36 -10.51 10.65
N ARG A 109 -1.63 -10.83 9.58
CA ARG A 109 -0.75 -9.87 8.91
C ARG A 109 -0.71 -10.15 7.40
N LEU A 110 -0.50 -9.09 6.63
CA LEU A 110 -0.16 -9.13 5.24
C LEU A 110 1.31 -8.72 5.10
N SER A 111 2.13 -9.64 4.65
CA SER A 111 3.58 -9.48 4.65
C SER A 111 4.17 -9.68 3.26
N TYR A 112 5.13 -8.83 2.92
CA TYR A 112 5.99 -9.01 1.76
C TYR A 112 7.03 -10.12 2.05
N VAL A 113 7.22 -11.00 1.06
CA VAL A 113 8.23 -12.06 1.05
C VAL A 113 9.22 -11.84 -0.08
N LEU A 114 10.50 -12.18 0.12
CA LEU A 114 11.53 -12.00 -0.93
C LEU A 114 11.42 -13.03 -2.05
N THR A 115 10.84 -14.20 -1.75
CA THR A 115 10.63 -15.28 -2.72
C THR A 115 9.14 -15.56 -2.81
N PRO A 116 8.52 -15.49 -3.99
CA PRO A 116 7.09 -15.78 -4.14
C PRO A 116 6.69 -17.17 -3.64
N GLY A 117 5.51 -17.27 -3.04
CA GLY A 117 4.90 -18.53 -2.64
C GLY A 117 5.51 -19.13 -1.38
N THR A 118 6.11 -18.30 -0.52
CA THR A 118 6.70 -18.73 0.75
C THR A 118 6.03 -18.02 1.94
N THR A 119 6.33 -18.52 3.13
CA THR A 119 6.00 -17.88 4.41
C THR A 119 7.26 -17.29 5.07
N ASP A 120 8.34 -17.09 4.31
CA ASP A 120 9.59 -16.52 4.79
C ASP A 120 9.50 -15.00 4.72
N LEU A 121 8.95 -14.41 5.78
CA LEU A 121 8.55 -13.02 5.84
C LEU A 121 9.73 -12.06 5.85
N TYR A 122 9.60 -10.96 5.12
CA TYR A 122 10.58 -9.88 5.10
C TYR A 122 10.05 -8.61 5.78
N SER A 123 8.86 -8.14 5.39
CA SER A 123 8.24 -6.97 6.01
C SER A 123 6.74 -7.13 6.08
N THR A 124 6.13 -6.86 7.21
CA THR A 124 4.69 -6.73 7.37
C THR A 124 4.27 -5.34 6.89
N ILE A 125 3.30 -5.29 5.98
CA ILE A 125 2.78 -4.02 5.47
C ILE A 125 1.45 -3.64 6.12
N LEU A 126 0.65 -4.63 6.52
CA LEU A 126 -0.62 -4.45 7.22
C LEU A 126 -0.78 -5.55 8.25
N SER A 127 -1.41 -5.25 9.37
CA SER A 127 -1.69 -6.23 10.42
C SER A 127 -2.80 -5.75 11.34
N GLY A 128 -3.37 -6.67 12.12
CA GLY A 128 -4.25 -6.29 13.21
C GLY A 128 -5.06 -7.44 13.79
N THR A 129 -6.31 -7.15 14.12
CA THR A 129 -7.24 -8.10 14.75
C THR A 129 -8.20 -8.69 13.74
N SER A 130 -8.68 -9.90 14.02
CA SER A 130 -9.62 -10.63 13.19
C SER A 130 -10.90 -10.92 13.97
N THR A 131 -12.06 -10.73 13.33
CA THR A 131 -13.36 -11.08 13.90
C THR A 131 -14.05 -12.07 12.98
N ASP A 132 -14.39 -13.25 13.50
CA ASP A 132 -15.26 -14.22 12.80
C ASP A 132 -16.70 -13.68 12.79
N ASN A 133 -17.27 -13.53 11.59
CA ASN A 133 -18.62 -13.02 11.40
C ASN A 133 -19.71 -14.10 11.59
N GLY A 134 -19.33 -15.38 11.76
CA GLY A 134 -20.23 -16.50 11.99
C GLY A 134 -20.88 -17.08 10.74
N ASP A 135 -20.47 -16.62 9.55
CA ASP A 135 -20.98 -17.04 8.24
C ASP A 135 -19.88 -17.59 7.31
N GLY A 136 -18.70 -17.87 7.87
CA GLY A 136 -17.53 -18.31 7.09
C GLY A 136 -16.72 -17.15 6.51
N THR A 137 -16.99 -15.92 6.94
CA THR A 137 -16.17 -14.74 6.63
C THR A 137 -15.53 -14.15 7.89
N TRP A 138 -14.40 -13.49 7.69
CA TRP A 138 -13.67 -12.78 8.72
C TRP A 138 -13.53 -11.31 8.36
N THR A 139 -13.78 -10.45 9.33
CA THR A 139 -13.42 -9.03 9.26
C THR A 139 -12.00 -8.87 9.79
N LEU A 140 -11.10 -8.30 8.99
CA LEU A 140 -9.70 -8.09 9.33
C LEU A 140 -9.48 -6.59 9.55
N ASP A 141 -9.49 -6.15 10.80
CA ASP A 141 -9.29 -4.76 11.15
C ASP A 141 -7.80 -4.40 11.09
N ILE A 142 -7.49 -3.28 10.43
CA ILE A 142 -6.12 -2.80 10.26
C ILE A 142 -5.77 -1.91 11.45
N THR A 143 -4.71 -2.27 12.18
CA THR A 143 -4.22 -1.47 13.29
C THR A 143 -3.92 -0.06 12.81
N ASP A 144 -4.54 0.93 13.48
CA ASP A 144 -4.42 2.36 13.21
C ASP A 144 -4.76 2.83 11.79
N GLY A 145 -5.26 1.94 10.91
CA GLY A 145 -5.47 2.26 9.49
C GLY A 145 -4.17 2.60 8.75
N LEU A 146 -3.05 2.04 9.19
CA LEU A 146 -1.72 2.35 8.67
C LEU A 146 -1.16 1.23 7.80
N GLU A 147 -0.48 1.61 6.71
CA GLU A 147 0.38 0.74 5.92
C GLU A 147 1.85 1.07 6.19
N TRP A 148 2.65 0.02 6.41
CA TRP A 148 4.07 0.08 6.73
C TRP A 148 4.90 -0.34 5.51
N PRO A 149 5.53 0.59 4.76
CA PRO A 149 6.23 0.24 3.53
C PRO A 149 7.39 -0.73 3.76
N VAL A 150 7.59 -1.62 2.78
CA VAL A 150 8.56 -2.74 2.82
C VAL A 150 10.00 -2.33 3.20
N SER A 151 10.43 -1.13 2.81
CA SER A 151 11.84 -0.70 2.85
C SER A 151 12.10 0.46 3.81
N GLY A 152 11.12 0.87 4.62
CA GLY A 152 11.21 2.04 5.50
C GLY A 152 11.42 3.36 4.76
N MET A 153 11.82 4.39 5.51
CA MET A 153 12.02 5.74 5.00
C MET A 153 13.22 5.80 4.03
N PRO A 154 13.07 6.32 2.80
CA PRO A 154 14.20 6.57 1.92
C PRO A 154 15.03 7.78 2.38
N GLU A 155 16.20 7.99 1.76
CA GLU A 155 16.95 9.23 1.91
C GLU A 155 16.05 10.46 1.67
N ASN A 156 16.08 11.42 2.60
CA ASN A 156 15.14 12.53 2.63
C ASN A 156 15.76 13.80 3.24
N ASP A 157 15.15 14.93 2.93
CA ASP A 157 15.54 16.25 3.47
C ASP A 157 14.83 16.57 4.81
N LEU A 158 14.03 15.65 5.35
CA LEU A 158 13.29 15.82 6.61
C LEU A 158 14.15 15.52 7.84
N GLY A 159 15.36 14.99 7.65
CA GLY A 159 16.27 14.60 8.73
C GLY A 159 15.89 13.30 9.42
N ILE A 160 14.96 12.53 8.83
CA ILE A 160 14.60 11.19 9.29
C ILE A 160 15.67 10.22 8.76
N PRO A 161 16.29 9.37 9.61
CA PRO A 161 17.26 8.37 9.15
C PRO A 161 16.69 7.45 8.06
N GLU A 162 17.54 7.06 7.11
CA GLU A 162 17.18 6.04 6.12
C GLU A 162 16.89 4.70 6.80
N GLY A 163 15.87 4.00 6.32
CA GLY A 163 15.42 2.73 6.87
C GLY A 163 14.65 2.84 8.18
N THR A 164 14.33 4.05 8.66
CA THR A 164 13.40 4.22 9.78
C THR A 164 12.05 3.61 9.43
N HIS A 165 11.46 2.90 10.40
CA HIS A 165 10.12 2.33 10.26
C HIS A 165 9.10 3.46 10.22
N ILE A 166 8.36 3.53 9.12
CA ILE A 166 7.38 4.59 8.88
C ILE A 166 6.10 3.97 8.35
N ALA A 167 5.01 4.70 8.51
CA ALA A 167 3.71 4.34 7.98
C ALA A 167 3.06 5.50 7.23
N ALA A 168 2.18 5.14 6.29
CA ALA A 168 1.23 6.02 5.64
C ALA A 168 -0.20 5.62 6.03
N GLU A 169 -1.08 6.60 6.20
CA GLU A 169 -2.50 6.34 6.49
C GLU A 169 -3.23 5.92 5.22
N ILE A 170 -4.07 4.90 5.33
CA ILE A 170 -4.97 4.44 4.30
C ILE A 170 -6.21 5.35 4.29
N ALA A 171 -6.53 5.93 3.14
CA ALA A 171 -7.58 6.94 3.01
C ALA A 171 -8.96 6.35 2.65
N ASP A 172 -9.03 5.12 2.19
CA ASP A 172 -10.20 4.54 1.52
C ASP A 172 -10.85 3.36 2.25
N PHE A 173 -10.15 2.68 3.18
CA PHE A 173 -10.69 1.63 4.04
C PHE A 173 -9.88 1.46 5.33
N SER A 174 -10.47 0.78 6.32
CA SER A 174 -9.81 0.46 7.60
C SER A 174 -9.87 -1.03 7.95
N SER A 175 -10.49 -1.85 7.10
CA SER A 175 -10.60 -3.29 7.30
C SER A 175 -10.80 -4.03 5.98
N PHE A 176 -10.47 -5.32 6.00
CA PHE A 176 -10.77 -6.26 4.93
C PHE A 176 -11.91 -7.21 5.33
N THR A 177 -12.56 -7.80 4.34
CA THR A 177 -13.33 -9.03 4.47
C THR A 177 -12.58 -10.16 3.77
N TRP A 178 -12.38 -11.27 4.47
CA TRP A 178 -11.81 -12.49 3.93
C TRP A 178 -12.80 -13.64 4.06
N ASP A 179 -13.04 -14.39 3.00
CA ASP A 179 -14.04 -15.47 2.94
C ASP A 179 -13.42 -16.88 2.87
N GLY A 180 -12.11 -16.99 3.09
CA GLY A 180 -11.36 -18.23 2.90
C GLY A 180 -10.68 -18.34 1.53
N GLU A 181 -11.13 -17.56 0.54
CA GLU A 181 -10.63 -17.62 -0.83
C GLU A 181 -10.22 -16.24 -1.36
N THR A 182 -10.92 -15.18 -0.99
CA THR A 182 -10.78 -13.82 -1.50
C THR A 182 -10.61 -12.82 -0.36
N LEU A 183 -9.64 -11.93 -0.50
CA LEU A 183 -9.44 -10.77 0.37
C LEU A 183 -10.00 -9.52 -0.34
N THR A 184 -10.91 -8.81 0.31
CA THR A 184 -11.60 -7.64 -0.26
C THR A 184 -11.67 -6.48 0.72
N ALA A 185 -11.67 -5.24 0.23
CA ALA A 185 -11.99 -4.06 1.04
C ALA A 185 -13.09 -3.22 0.37
N ASN A 186 -13.94 -2.60 1.20
CA ASN A 186 -14.89 -1.59 0.72
C ASN A 186 -14.17 -0.24 0.56
N VAL A 187 -13.62 -0.03 -0.63
CA VAL A 187 -12.89 1.18 -1.03
C VAL A 187 -13.81 2.38 -1.27
N ILE A 188 -13.48 3.54 -0.70
CA ILE A 188 -14.07 4.82 -1.08
C ILE A 188 -13.48 5.26 -2.43
N PRO A 189 -14.29 5.71 -3.41
CA PRO A 189 -13.76 6.23 -4.67
C PRO A 189 -12.78 7.39 -4.42
N ALA A 190 -11.52 7.23 -4.82
CA ALA A 190 -10.54 8.31 -4.70
C ALA A 190 -11.00 9.52 -5.53
N PRO A 191 -10.88 10.76 -5.02
CA PRO A 191 -10.82 11.94 -5.89
C PRO A 191 -9.67 11.70 -6.88
N ALA A 192 -9.88 11.94 -8.18
CA ALA A 192 -8.94 11.59 -9.26
C ALA A 192 -7.46 11.77 -8.86
N ALA A 193 -6.83 10.66 -8.43
CA ALA A 193 -5.47 10.66 -7.93
C ALA A 193 -4.51 10.63 -9.12
N MET A 194 -3.48 11.47 -9.07
CA MET A 194 -2.38 11.42 -10.03
C MET A 194 -1.55 10.18 -9.71
N SER A 195 -1.66 9.11 -10.50
CA SER A 195 -0.77 7.96 -10.40
C SER A 195 0.68 8.43 -10.56
N LEU A 196 1.46 8.42 -9.47
CA LEU A 196 2.91 8.59 -9.54
C LEU A 196 3.54 7.20 -9.47
N LEU A 197 4.17 6.84 -10.58
CA LEU A 197 4.98 5.64 -10.77
C LEU A 197 6.04 5.51 -9.66
N ALA A 198 6.07 4.36 -8.99
CA ALA A 198 7.13 3.79 -8.15
C ALA A 198 8.12 4.80 -7.52
N MET A 199 8.08 4.91 -6.19
CA MET A 199 9.18 5.42 -5.36
C MET A 199 10.40 4.49 -5.46
N ALA A 200 11.02 4.44 -6.64
CA ALA A 200 12.30 3.84 -6.93
C ALA A 200 13.02 4.75 -7.93
N GLY A 201 13.86 5.65 -7.42
CA GLY A 201 14.90 6.29 -8.23
C GLY A 201 14.69 7.74 -8.63
N LEU A 202 14.62 8.66 -7.66
CA LEU A 202 15.03 10.05 -7.87
C LEU A 202 16.55 10.19 -7.73
N ALA A 203 17.28 9.45 -8.57
CA ALA A 203 18.69 9.69 -8.84
C ALA A 203 18.91 9.69 -10.35
N THR A 204 18.97 10.87 -10.96
CA THR A 204 20.11 11.34 -11.79
C THR A 204 19.73 12.53 -12.66
N ARG A 205 20.30 13.70 -12.34
CA ARG A 205 20.82 14.57 -13.40
C ARG A 205 22.06 15.33 -12.95
N ARG A 206 23.18 14.59 -12.89
CA ARG A 206 24.53 15.15 -12.79
C ARG A 206 24.81 15.96 -14.05
N ARG A 207 24.70 17.28 -13.96
CA ARG A 207 25.03 18.21 -15.05
C ARG A 207 26.55 18.28 -15.19
N ARG A 208 27.15 17.44 -16.04
CA ARG A 208 28.48 17.71 -16.61
C ARG A 208 28.31 18.77 -17.70
N ARG A 209 28.95 19.92 -17.53
CA ARG A 209 29.30 20.81 -18.64
C ARG A 209 30.78 21.20 -18.49
N ASN A 210 31.45 21.10 -19.63
CA ASN A 210 32.83 21.49 -19.90
C ASN A 210 33.08 22.96 -19.57
#